data_AF-A0A954BJL4-F1
#
_entry.id   AF-A0A954BJL4-F1
#
_cell.length_a   1.000
_cell.length_b   1.000
_cell.length_c   1.000
_cell.angle_alpha   90.00
_cell.angle_beta   90.00
_cell.angle_gamma   90.00
#
_symmetry.space_group_name_H-M   'P 1'
#
loop_
_entity.id
_entity.type
_entity.pdbx_description
1 polymer ?
#
loop_
_entity_poly.entity_id
_entity_poly.type
_entity_poly.pdbx_seq_one_letter_code
_entity_poly.pdbx_strand_id
1 'polypeptide(L)' 'MTDTKAILAHLTASQDEAAGLEHGIKADEWDRLVTRLGRQPNLVELGIYSVMWSEHCS' A
#
# COMPACT_ATOMS: atom_id res chain seq x y z
N MET A 1 -3.02 -12.49 26.64
CA MET A 1 -2.96 -12.73 25.19
C MET A 1 -3.34 -11.43 24.51
N THR A 2 -2.43 -10.82 23.75
CA THR A 2 -2.72 -9.57 23.04
C THR A 2 -3.74 -9.86 21.93
N ASP A 3 -4.84 -9.12 21.89
CA ASP A 3 -5.83 -9.23 20.82
C ASP A 3 -5.21 -8.67 19.52
N THR A 4 -4.55 -9.55 18.77
CA THR A 4 -3.90 -9.21 17.50
C THR A 4 -4.90 -9.02 16.37
N LYS A 5 -6.18 -9.31 16.59
CA LYS A 5 -7.23 -9.23 15.58
C LYS A 5 -7.41 -7.81 15.07
N ALA A 6 -7.38 -6.83 15.98
CA ALA A 6 -7.43 -5.41 15.62
C ALA A 6 -6.23 -4.98 14.76
N ILE A 7 -5.03 -5.47 15.09
CA ILE A 7 -3.80 -5.16 14.34
C ILE A 7 -3.86 -5.75 12.93
N LEU A 8 -4.26 -7.02 12.82
CA LEU A 8 -4.38 -7.70 11.52
C LEU A 8 -5.44 -7.05 10.63
N ALA A 9 -6.57 -6.64 11.21
CA ALA A 9 -7.62 -5.93 10.47
C ALA A 9 -7.10 -4.61 9.89
N HIS A 10 -6.30 -3.86 10.65
CA HIS A 10 -5.70 -2.61 10.18
C HIS A 10 -4.68 -2.84 9.05
N LEU A 11 -3.78 -3.81 9.22
CA LEU A 11 -2.73 -4.11 8.23
C LEU A 11 -3.27 -4.66 6.89
N THR A 12 -4.42 -5.34 6.93
CA THR A 12 -5.04 -6.00 5.76
C THR A 12 -6.18 -5.21 5.12
N ALA A 13 -6.52 -4.04 5.66
CA ALA A 13 -7.52 -3.16 5.08
C ALA A 13 -7.07 -2.66 3.71
N SER A 14 -7.98 -2.69 2.73
CA SER A 14 -7.75 -2.13 1.39
C SER A 14 -7.54 -0.61 1.48
N GLN A 15 -6.57 -0.13 0.72
CA GLN A 15 -6.18 1.28 0.66
C GLN A 15 -6.69 1.92 -0.63
N ASP A 16 -7.01 3.21 -0.54
CA ASP A 16 -7.39 4.05 -1.67
C ASP A 16 -6.22 4.93 -2.16
N GLU A 17 -6.44 5.62 -3.27
CA GLU A 17 -5.40 6.44 -3.92
C GLU A 17 -4.86 7.55 -3.01
N ALA A 18 -5.67 8.10 -2.10
CA ALA A 18 -5.21 9.15 -1.20
C ALA A 18 -4.14 8.60 -0.24
N ALA A 19 -4.36 7.40 0.31
CA ALA A 19 -3.34 6.71 1.10
C ALA A 19 -2.07 6.46 0.26
N GLY A 20 -2.22 6.09 -1.02
CA GLY A 20 -1.10 5.96 -1.95
C GLY A 20 -0.23 7.22 -2.02
N LEU A 21 -0.85 8.38 -2.20
CA LEU A 21 -0.18 9.68 -2.28
C LEU A 21 0.55 10.03 -0.97
N GLU A 22 -0.04 9.71 0.19
CA GLU A 22 0.62 9.88 1.50
C GLU A 22 1.88 9.03 1.65
N HIS A 23 1.93 7.88 0.97
CA HIS A 23 3.06 6.97 0.92
C HIS A 23 4.05 7.30 -0.23
N GLY A 24 3.88 8.43 -0.92
CA GLY A 24 4.79 8.85 -1.99
C GLY A 24 4.61 8.10 -3.31
N ILE A 25 3.51 7.35 -3.46
CA ILE A 25 3.12 6.71 -4.72
C ILE A 25 2.41 7.77 -5.57
N LYS A 26 2.90 8.01 -6.79
CA LYS A 26 2.24 8.92 -7.76
C LYS A 26 0.97 8.27 -8.32
N ALA A 27 0.06 9.08 -8.87
CA ALA A 27 -1.18 8.58 -9.48
C ALA A 27 -0.94 7.54 -10.60
N ASP A 28 0.11 7.68 -11.40
CA ASP A 28 0.45 6.69 -12.45
C ASP A 28 1.00 5.39 -11.87
N GLU A 29 1.74 5.47 -10.76
CA GLU A 29 2.24 4.31 -10.02
C GLU A 29 1.11 3.57 -9.31
N TRP A 30 0.13 4.31 -8.80
CA TRP A 30 -1.08 3.75 -8.20
C TRP A 30 -1.90 2.96 -9.21
N ASP A 31 -2.17 3.51 -10.39
CA ASP A 31 -2.89 2.80 -11.47
C ASP A 31 -2.15 1.51 -11.88
N ARG A 32 -0.82 1.58 -12.01
CA ARG A 32 0.02 0.41 -12.28
C ARG A 32 -0.05 -0.62 -11.16
N LEU A 33 -0.04 -0.18 -9.90
CA LEU A 33 -0.12 -1.05 -8.72
C LEU A 33 -1.45 -1.79 -8.68
N VAL A 34 -2.56 -1.09 -8.81
CA VAL A 34 -3.91 -1.67 -8.80
C VAL A 34 -4.09 -2.61 -9.99
N THR A 35 -3.61 -2.22 -11.18
CA THR A 35 -3.65 -3.07 -12.37
C THR A 35 -2.82 -4.35 -12.20
N ARG A 36 -1.62 -4.26 -11.61
CA ARG A 36 -0.75 -5.42 -11.36
C ARG A 36 -1.30 -6.37 -10.29
N LEU A 37 -1.96 -5.84 -9.28
CA LEU A 37 -2.57 -6.62 -8.20
C LEU A 37 -3.96 -7.15 -8.57
N GLY A 38 -4.66 -6.53 -9.51
CA GLY A 38 -6.06 -6.81 -9.85
C GLY A 38 -7.06 -6.42 -8.75
N ARG A 39 -6.61 -5.69 -7.73
CA ARG A 39 -7.38 -5.21 -6.58
C ARG A 39 -6.66 -4.03 -5.91
N GLN A 40 -7.31 -3.39 -4.95
CA GLN A 40 -6.66 -2.41 -4.08
C GLN A 40 -5.59 -3.08 -3.19
N PRO A 41 -4.41 -2.46 -3.02
CA PRO A 41 -3.39 -2.93 -2.10
C PRO A 41 -3.87 -2.80 -0.66
N ASN A 42 -3.34 -3.62 0.24
CA ASN A 42 -3.44 -3.38 1.67
C ASN A 42 -2.27 -2.51 2.17
N LEU A 43 -2.28 -2.12 3.44
CA LEU A 43 -1.24 -1.26 4.02
C LEU A 43 0.17 -1.87 3.93
N VAL A 44 0.29 -3.19 4.08
CA VAL A 44 1.58 -3.89 3.98
C VAL A 44 2.12 -3.84 2.55
N GLU A 45 1.28 -4.17 1.57
CA GLU A 45 1.62 -4.10 0.15
C GLU A 45 1.99 -2.68 -0.24
N LEU A 46 1.17 -1.70 0.17
CA LEU A 46 1.42 -0.29 -0.09
C LEU A 46 2.78 0.17 0.47
N GLY A 47 3.10 -0.22 1.70
CA GLY A 47 4.40 0.08 2.32
C GLY A 47 5.59 -0.54 1.58
N ILE A 48 5.44 -1.77 1.06
CA ILE A 48 6.47 -2.43 0.25
C ILE A 48 6.70 -1.67 -1.07
N TYR A 49 5.62 -1.36 -1.79
CA TYR A 49 5.70 -0.66 -3.07
C TYR A 49 6.21 0.79 -2.91
N SER A 50 5.83 1.46 -1.82
CA SER A 50 6.29 2.81 -1.47
C SER A 50 7.83 2.89 -1.40
N VAL A 51 8.47 1.94 -0.72
CA VAL A 51 9.94 1.90 -0.64
C VAL A 51 10.55 1.43 -1.96
N MET A 52 9.97 0.39 -2.58
CA MET A 52 10.50 -0.20 -3.80
C MET A 52 10.52 0.77 -5.00
N TRP A 53 9.55 1.68 -5.09
CA TRP A 53 9.48 2.69 -6.15
C TRP A 53 9.99 4.07 -5.73
N SER A 54 10.46 4.22 -4.50
CA SER A 54 11.11 5.45 -4.07
C SER A 54 12.41 5.69 -4.84
N GLU A 55 12.68 6.94 -5.24
CA GLU A 55 13.92 7.33 -5.94
C GLU A 55 15.21 7.04 -5.14
N HIS A 56 15.10 6.83 -3.82
CA HIS A 56 16.21 6.43 -2.97
C HIS A 56 16.56 4.93 -3.05
N CYS A 57 15.71 4.12 -3.68
CA CYS A 57 15.90 2.69 -3.92
C CYS A 57 15.94 2.34 -5.43
N SER A 58 16.27 3.31 -6.30
CA SER A 58 16.61 3.05 -7.71
C SER A 58 18.08 2.74 -7.93
#